data_AF-A0AAN8G5J4-F1
#
_entry.id   AF-A0AAN8G5J4-F1
#
_cell.length_a   1.000
_cell.length_b   1.000
_cell.length_c   1.000
_cell.angle_alpha   90.00
_cell.angle_beta   90.00
_cell.angle_gamma   90.00
#
_symmetry.space_group_name_H-M   'P 1'
#
loop_
_entity.id
_entity.type
_entity.pdbx_description
1 polymer ?
#
loop_
_entity_poly.entity_id
_entity_poly.type
_entity_poly.pdbx_seq_one_letter_code
_entity_poly.pdbx_strand_id
1 'polypeptide(L)'
;MLGIPFLDNAIWTWFKPQSFDDPVDRLNYFLTSTLLTFFAIMVSAKQYVGSPIQCWMPMEFKGGWEQYAEDYCFIQNTFFVPFHEEIPADDEDRSKAEIGYYQWVPIVLALQAIMFYLPNWIWKTLHQQSEDARKLRTITGGDRKKEVGKLALYLEECLEFQNERRSPYRLFCFRFGRGLGSYVSMLYLFVKFLYLVNIFTQFYILNSFLGSDYTFWGFQVSSDSTL
;
A
#
# COMPACT_ATOMS: atom_id res chain seq x y z
N MET A 1 30.75 2.63 -4.56
CA MET A 1 31.00 1.25 -4.11
C MET A 1 31.00 1.27 -2.59
N LEU A 2 29.87 0.93 -1.97
CA LEU A 2 29.75 0.82 -0.51
C LEU A 2 30.18 -0.59 -0.14
N GLY A 3 31.41 -0.74 0.36
CA GLY A 3 32.10 -2.03 0.56
C GLY A 3 31.56 -2.87 1.72
N ILE A 4 30.29 -3.28 1.66
CA ILE A 4 29.70 -4.24 2.59
C ILE A 4 29.06 -5.35 1.75
N PRO A 5 29.68 -6.55 1.66
CA PRO A 5 29.25 -7.61 0.74
C PRO A 5 27.82 -8.11 1.00
N PHE A 6 27.30 -7.94 2.21
CA PHE A 6 25.91 -8.25 2.54
C PHE A 6 24.93 -7.26 1.89
N LEU A 7 25.25 -5.95 1.91
CA LEU A 7 24.40 -4.92 1.34
C LEU A 7 24.40 -5.00 -0.20
N ASP A 8 25.56 -5.22 -0.82
CA ASP A 8 25.62 -5.36 -2.28
C ASP A 8 24.80 -6.56 -2.78
N ASN A 9 24.87 -7.70 -2.08
CA ASN A 9 24.04 -8.86 -2.40
C ASN A 9 22.56 -8.59 -2.13
N ALA A 10 22.21 -7.95 -1.02
CA ALA A 10 20.82 -7.58 -0.72
C ALA A 10 20.25 -6.64 -1.79
N ILE A 11 21.00 -5.59 -2.15
CA ILE A 11 20.66 -4.61 -3.19
C ILE A 11 20.49 -5.32 -4.54
N TRP A 12 21.44 -6.18 -4.95
CA TRP A 12 21.34 -6.94 -6.19
C TRP A 12 20.11 -7.85 -6.24
N THR A 13 19.79 -8.50 -5.12
CA THR A 13 18.61 -9.37 -5.03
C THR A 13 17.32 -8.55 -5.09
N TRP A 14 17.34 -7.34 -4.52
CA TRP A 14 16.21 -6.42 -4.50
C TRP A 14 15.92 -5.80 -5.88
N PHE A 15 16.96 -5.43 -6.61
CA PHE A 15 16.86 -4.84 -7.96
C PHE A 15 16.76 -5.87 -9.09
N LYS A 16 16.86 -7.18 -8.79
CA LYS A 16 16.83 -8.22 -9.81
C LYS A 16 15.48 -8.18 -10.55
N PRO A 17 15.47 -7.88 -11.86
CA PRO A 17 14.23 -7.86 -12.63
C PRO A 17 13.66 -9.27 -12.68
N GLN A 18 12.38 -9.42 -12.31
CA GLN A 18 11.66 -10.67 -12.47
C GLN A 18 11.15 -10.74 -13.91
N SER A 19 11.22 -11.92 -14.54
CA SER A 19 11.08 -12.09 -16.00
C SER A 19 9.69 -11.80 -16.56
N PHE A 20 8.69 -11.50 -15.73
CA PHE A 20 7.29 -11.30 -16.11
C PHE A 20 6.68 -10.01 -15.55
N ASP A 21 7.50 -9.11 -14.98
CA ASP A 21 7.00 -7.87 -14.38
C ASP A 21 7.05 -6.72 -15.39
N ASP A 22 5.93 -6.02 -15.55
CA ASP A 22 5.89 -4.78 -16.31
C ASP A 22 6.64 -3.67 -15.54
N PRO A 23 7.28 -2.72 -16.25
CA PRO A 23 7.98 -1.61 -15.59
C PRO A 23 7.06 -0.77 -14.70
N VAL A 24 5.78 -0.65 -15.08
CA VAL A 24 4.75 0.08 -14.32
C VAL A 24 4.43 -0.62 -13.00
N ASP A 25 4.38 -1.95 -12.98
CA ASP A 25 4.12 -2.69 -11.74
C ASP A 25 5.30 -2.52 -10.79
N ARG A 26 6.53 -2.60 -11.34
CA ARG A 26 7.77 -2.36 -10.58
C ARG A 26 7.79 -0.97 -9.96
N LEU A 27 7.31 0.05 -10.67
CA LEU A 27 7.20 1.39 -10.11
C LEU A 27 6.30 1.38 -8.85
N ASN A 28 5.14 0.73 -8.92
CA ASN A 28 4.18 0.72 -7.83
C ASN A 28 4.61 -0.15 -6.64
N TYR A 29 4.86 -1.45 -6.86
CA TYR A 29 5.11 -2.37 -5.74
C TYR A 29 6.49 -2.21 -5.12
N PHE A 30 7.49 -1.74 -5.90
CA PHE A 30 8.87 -1.62 -5.43
C PHE A 30 9.20 -0.17 -5.10
N LEU A 31 9.17 0.74 -6.08
CA LEU A 31 9.62 2.11 -5.84
C LEU A 31 8.69 2.85 -4.87
N THR A 32 7.39 2.89 -5.15
CA THR A 32 6.40 3.61 -4.33
C THR A 32 6.31 2.99 -2.93
N SER A 33 6.19 1.66 -2.83
CA SER A 33 6.13 0.97 -1.52
C SER A 33 7.38 1.22 -0.66
N THR A 34 8.58 1.20 -1.26
CA THR A 34 9.83 1.46 -0.55
C THR A 34 9.90 2.90 -0.05
N LEU A 35 9.54 3.84 -0.92
CA LEU A 35 9.57 5.27 -0.58
C LEU A 35 8.62 5.57 0.58
N LEU A 36 7.38 5.04 0.52
CA LEU A 36 6.40 5.17 1.59
C LEU A 36 6.88 4.52 2.90
N THR A 37 7.51 3.35 2.82
CA THR A 37 8.07 2.67 4.00
C THR A 37 9.20 3.50 4.63
N PHE A 38 10.08 4.06 3.81
CA PHE A 38 11.15 4.92 4.26
C PHE A 38 10.60 6.16 4.99
N PHE A 39 9.61 6.85 4.40
CA PHE A 39 8.99 8.00 5.05
C PHE A 39 8.21 7.62 6.32
N ALA A 40 7.50 6.48 6.33
CA ALA A 40 6.82 5.99 7.52
C ALA A 40 7.81 5.77 8.67
N ILE A 41 8.97 5.14 8.40
CA ILE A 41 10.03 4.94 9.40
C ILE A 41 10.63 6.27 9.84
N MET A 42 10.93 7.18 8.90
CA MET A 42 11.53 8.48 9.20
C MET A 42 10.62 9.33 10.10
N VAL A 43 9.33 9.41 9.77
CA VAL A 43 8.33 10.15 10.57
C VAL A 43 8.16 9.49 11.93
N SER A 44 8.06 8.16 11.98
CA SER A 44 7.98 7.42 13.26
C SER A 44 9.20 7.70 14.14
N ALA A 45 10.41 7.66 13.58
CA ALA A 45 11.63 7.96 14.33
C ALA A 45 11.60 9.38 14.92
N LYS A 46 11.09 10.35 14.15
CA LYS A 46 10.91 11.73 14.62
C LYS A 46 9.88 11.84 15.74
N GLN A 47 8.81 11.05 15.72
CA GLN A 47 7.74 11.07 16.72
C GLN A 47 8.10 10.34 18.03
N TYR A 48 8.84 9.22 17.96
CA TYR A 48 9.17 8.42 19.15
C TYR A 48 10.48 8.83 19.83
N VAL A 49 11.45 9.34 19.07
CA VAL A 49 12.80 9.65 19.60
C VAL A 49 13.07 11.17 19.61
N GLY A 50 12.37 11.93 18.77
CA GLY A 50 12.45 13.38 18.76
C GLY A 50 11.31 14.03 19.54
N SER A 51 11.35 15.36 19.66
CA SER A 51 10.20 16.14 20.06
C SER A 51 9.31 16.41 18.83
N PRO A 52 8.05 15.91 18.81
CA PRO A 52 7.15 16.08 17.67
C PRO A 52 6.63 17.51 17.54
N ILE A 53 6.55 18.23 18.66
CA ILE A 53 6.13 19.63 18.77
C ILE A 53 7.03 20.36 19.76
N GLN A 54 7.16 21.68 19.59
CA GLN A 54 7.81 22.56 20.53
C GLN A 54 6.84 23.67 20.90
N CYS A 55 6.57 23.84 22.18
CA CYS A 55 5.57 24.78 22.67
C CYS A 55 6.24 26.02 23.26
N TRP A 56 5.67 27.20 22.98
CA TRP A 56 6.08 28.41 23.69
C TRP A 56 5.50 28.38 25.11
N MET A 57 6.38 28.26 26.11
CA MET A 57 5.99 28.14 27.52
C MET A 57 6.47 29.34 28.36
N PRO A 58 5.75 29.70 29.43
CA PRO A 58 6.16 30.78 30.32
C PRO A 58 7.34 30.31 31.19
N MET A 59 8.18 31.26 31.64
CA MET A 59 9.51 30.99 32.21
C MET A 59 9.50 30.21 33.54
N GLU A 60 8.35 30.08 34.18
CA GLU A 60 8.15 29.31 35.40
C GLU A 60 8.23 27.79 35.16
N PHE A 61 7.91 27.33 33.94
CA PHE A 61 7.97 25.93 33.55
C PHE A 61 9.42 25.58 33.19
N LYS A 62 10.06 24.74 34.00
CA LYS A 62 11.45 24.31 33.77
C LYS A 62 11.56 22.79 33.68
N GLY A 63 12.29 22.32 32.67
CA GLY A 63 12.68 20.92 32.54
C GLY A 63 11.50 19.98 32.32
N GLY A 64 11.16 19.15 33.32
CA GLY A 64 10.13 18.13 33.17
C GLY A 64 8.71 18.66 32.92
N TRP A 65 8.41 19.87 33.39
CA TRP A 65 7.12 20.51 33.13
C TRP A 65 6.95 20.95 31.67
N GLU A 66 8.05 21.30 31.01
CA GLU A 66 8.08 21.64 29.58
C GLU A 66 7.78 20.39 28.75
N GLN A 67 8.47 19.29 29.03
CA GLN A 67 8.23 17.99 28.38
C GLN A 67 6.78 17.51 28.56
N TYR A 68 6.23 17.62 29.78
CA TYR A 68 4.84 17.25 30.04
C TYR A 68 3.85 18.08 29.22
N ALA A 69 4.07 19.39 29.12
CA ALA A 69 3.18 20.27 28.37
C ALA A 69 3.29 20.05 26.86
N GLU A 70 4.48 19.76 26.33
CA GLU A 70 4.68 19.38 24.93
C GLU A 70 3.95 18.06 24.61
N ASP A 71 4.10 17.03 25.47
CA ASP A 71 3.39 15.76 25.31
C ASP A 71 1.87 15.94 25.40
N TYR A 72 1.42 16.76 26.35
CA TYR A 72 0.00 17.08 26.52
C TYR A 72 -0.55 17.78 25.26
N CYS A 73 0.17 18.78 24.73
CA CYS A 73 -0.21 19.51 23.53
C CYS A 73 -0.15 18.65 22.26
N PHE A 74 0.71 17.63 22.22
CA PHE A 74 0.77 16.70 21.10
C PHE A 74 -0.36 15.66 21.13
N ILE A 75 -0.70 15.14 22.31
CA ILE A 75 -1.77 14.15 22.48
C ILE A 75 -3.14 14.81 22.32
N GLN A 76 -3.31 16.00 22.89
CA GLN A 76 -4.50 16.83 22.70
C GLN A 76 -4.49 17.42 21.28
N ASN A 77 -5.62 17.41 20.57
CA ASN A 77 -5.68 18.03 19.25
C ASN A 77 -5.34 19.53 19.34
N THR A 78 -4.68 20.04 18.29
CA THR A 78 -4.35 21.47 18.15
C THR A 78 -5.27 22.11 17.12
N PHE A 79 -5.47 23.42 17.17
CA PHE A 79 -6.28 24.15 16.20
C PHE A 79 -5.52 25.40 15.75
N PHE A 80 -5.78 25.85 14.53
CA PHE A 80 -5.17 27.05 13.97
C PHE A 80 -6.14 28.23 14.06
N VAL A 81 -5.64 29.37 14.53
CA VAL A 81 -6.38 30.65 14.55
C VAL A 81 -5.53 31.72 13.87
N PRO A 82 -6.06 32.49 12.91
CA PRO A 82 -5.36 33.63 12.32
C PRO A 82 -4.99 34.67 13.39
N PHE A 83 -3.82 35.29 13.30
CA PHE A 83 -3.34 36.28 14.28
C PHE A 83 -4.22 37.53 14.44
N HIS A 84 -5.15 37.77 13.51
CA HIS A 84 -6.03 38.94 13.48
C HIS A 84 -7.39 38.69 14.16
N GLU A 85 -7.67 37.45 14.52
CA GLU A 85 -8.93 37.02 15.10
C GLU A 85 -8.75 36.70 16.58
N GLU A 86 -9.78 36.98 17.38
CA GLU A 86 -9.80 36.59 18.78
C GLU A 86 -10.02 35.08 18.92
N ILE A 87 -9.46 34.49 19.98
CA ILE A 87 -9.62 33.05 20.23
C ILE A 87 -11.11 32.78 20.54
N PRO A 88 -11.79 31.93 19.75
CA PRO A 88 -13.21 31.67 19.96
C PRO A 88 -13.47 31.08 21.35
N ALA A 89 -14.44 31.64 22.05
CA ALA A 89 -14.84 31.20 23.40
C ALA A 89 -15.75 29.97 23.38
N ASP A 90 -16.40 29.69 22.24
CA ASP A 90 -17.29 28.55 22.07
C ASP A 90 -16.49 27.29 21.68
N ASP A 91 -16.77 26.17 22.34
CA ASP A 91 -16.06 24.92 22.16
C ASP A 91 -16.42 24.25 20.81
N GLU A 92 -17.62 24.49 20.28
CA GLU A 92 -18.05 23.90 19.00
C GLU A 92 -17.20 24.37 17.82
N ASP A 93 -16.90 25.67 17.73
CA ASP A 93 -16.13 26.21 16.60
C ASP A 93 -14.65 25.84 16.69
N ARG A 94 -14.14 25.65 17.91
CA ARG A 94 -12.79 25.11 18.13
C ARG A 94 -12.67 23.68 17.64
N SER A 95 -13.64 22.82 17.97
CA SER A 95 -13.62 21.40 17.59
C SER A 95 -13.63 21.17 16.08
N LYS A 96 -14.26 22.07 15.30
CA LYS A 96 -14.31 21.99 13.83
C LYS A 96 -12.99 22.33 13.15
N ALA A 97 -12.12 23.09 13.81
CA ALA A 97 -10.82 23.50 13.31
C ALA A 97 -9.65 22.66 13.87
N GLU A 98 -9.95 21.57 14.59
CA GLU A 98 -8.94 20.70 15.19
C GLU A 98 -8.18 19.89 14.14
N ILE A 99 -6.86 19.84 14.32
CA ILE A 99 -5.88 19.20 13.46
C ILE A 99 -5.31 17.99 14.22
N GLY A 100 -5.94 16.83 14.05
CA GLY A 100 -5.57 15.57 14.71
C GLY A 100 -4.79 14.58 13.83
N TYR A 101 -4.54 14.89 12.56
CA TYR A 101 -4.00 13.90 11.62
C TYR A 101 -2.52 13.54 11.88
N TYR A 102 -1.73 14.42 12.48
CA TYR A 102 -0.28 14.23 12.68
C TYR A 102 0.07 12.91 13.39
N GLN A 103 -0.73 12.51 14.37
CA GLN A 103 -0.55 11.28 15.13
C GLN A 103 -0.69 10.02 14.26
N TRP A 104 -1.55 10.07 13.23
CA TRP A 104 -1.93 8.94 12.39
C TRP A 104 -1.08 8.82 11.12
N VAL A 105 -0.34 9.87 10.74
CA VAL A 105 0.53 9.90 9.55
C VAL A 105 1.39 8.64 9.38
N PRO A 106 2.21 8.20 10.37
CA PRO A 106 3.07 7.02 10.18
C PRO A 106 2.28 5.74 9.96
N ILE A 107 1.13 5.59 10.61
CA ILE A 107 0.27 4.40 10.52
C ILE A 107 -0.36 4.33 9.14
N VAL A 108 -0.90 5.47 8.67
CA VAL A 108 -1.48 5.56 7.33
C VAL A 108 -0.41 5.29 6.27
N LEU A 109 0.76 5.92 6.33
CA LEU A 109 1.85 5.67 5.38
C LEU A 109 2.30 4.20 5.35
N ALA A 110 2.36 3.54 6.50
CA ALA A 110 2.68 2.11 6.58
C ALA A 110 1.59 1.24 5.93
N LEU A 111 0.31 1.56 6.19
CA LEU A 111 -0.81 0.87 5.55
C LEU A 111 -0.81 1.07 4.03
N GLN A 112 -0.55 2.28 3.56
CA GLN A 112 -0.45 2.60 2.13
C GLN A 112 0.69 1.80 1.48
N ALA A 113 1.86 1.71 2.13
CA ALA A 113 2.97 0.90 1.64
C ALA A 113 2.59 -0.59 1.49
N ILE A 114 1.94 -1.17 2.49
CA ILE A 114 1.47 -2.56 2.45
C ILE A 114 0.47 -2.75 1.29
N MET A 115 -0.48 -1.84 1.15
CA MET A 115 -1.47 -1.92 0.07
C MET A 115 -0.84 -1.84 -1.32
N PHE A 116 0.20 -1.03 -1.54
CA PHE A 116 0.94 -1.03 -2.82
C PHE A 116 1.67 -2.34 -3.12
N TYR A 117 2.03 -3.11 -2.09
CA TYR A 117 2.66 -4.42 -2.24
C TYR A 117 1.65 -5.56 -2.52
N LEU A 118 0.41 -5.45 -2.04
CA LEU A 118 -0.61 -6.51 -2.11
C LEU A 118 -0.87 -7.07 -3.52
N PRO A 119 -1.07 -6.27 -4.59
CA PRO A 119 -1.36 -6.80 -5.91
C PRO A 119 -0.23 -7.67 -6.48
N ASN A 120 1.04 -7.33 -6.19
CA ASN A 120 2.19 -8.13 -6.60
C ASN A 120 2.26 -9.44 -5.82
N TRP A 121 1.98 -9.40 -4.51
CA TRP A 121 1.95 -10.60 -3.69
C TRP A 121 0.87 -11.58 -4.17
N ILE A 122 -0.32 -11.08 -4.51
CA ILE A 122 -1.41 -11.86 -5.11
C ILE A 122 -0.98 -12.46 -6.46
N TRP A 123 -0.35 -11.68 -7.34
CA TRP A 123 0.17 -12.18 -8.61
C TRP A 123 1.18 -13.31 -8.41
N LYS A 124 2.18 -13.12 -7.54
CA LYS A 124 3.24 -14.11 -7.29
C LYS A 124 2.70 -15.41 -6.72
N THR A 125 1.81 -15.33 -5.73
CA THR A 125 1.22 -16.53 -5.11
C THR A 125 0.38 -17.33 -6.10
N LEU A 126 -0.50 -16.66 -6.86
CA LEU A 126 -1.36 -17.32 -7.84
C LEU A 126 -0.58 -17.84 -9.06
N HIS A 127 0.45 -17.11 -9.50
CA HIS A 127 1.32 -17.56 -10.58
C HIS A 127 2.15 -18.78 -10.17
N GLN A 128 2.73 -18.79 -8.96
CA GLN A 128 3.47 -19.94 -8.42
C GLN A 128 2.59 -21.20 -8.36
N GLN A 129 1.36 -21.09 -7.86
CA GLN A 129 0.41 -22.21 -7.86
C GLN A 129 0.14 -22.75 -9.27
N SER A 130 0.00 -21.85 -10.26
CA SER A 130 -0.23 -22.25 -11.65
C SER A 130 0.99 -22.93 -12.31
N GLU A 131 2.20 -22.47 -11.99
CA GLU A 131 3.45 -23.08 -12.46
C GLU A 131 3.69 -24.44 -11.85
N ASP A 132 3.43 -24.62 -10.56
CA ASP A 132 3.65 -25.88 -9.87
C ASP A 132 2.69 -26.95 -10.40
N ALA A 133 1.43 -26.61 -10.65
CA ALA A 133 0.47 -27.47 -11.34
C ALA A 133 0.96 -27.86 -12.76
N ARG A 134 1.60 -26.92 -13.49
CA ARG A 134 2.16 -27.18 -14.82
C ARG A 134 3.40 -28.07 -14.77
N LYS A 135 4.31 -27.84 -13.82
CA LYS A 135 5.52 -28.66 -13.61
C LYS A 135 5.13 -30.09 -13.24
N LEU A 136 4.17 -30.26 -12.33
CA LEU A 136 3.60 -31.56 -11.94
C LEU A 136 2.97 -32.31 -13.13
N ARG A 137 2.31 -31.61 -14.06
CA ARG A 137 1.77 -32.23 -15.29
C ARG A 137 2.86 -32.69 -16.27
N THR A 138 4.04 -32.09 -16.21
CA THR A 138 5.15 -32.37 -17.15
C THR A 138 6.11 -33.43 -16.60
N ILE A 139 6.10 -33.69 -15.29
CA ILE A 139 6.88 -34.77 -14.66
C ILE A 139 6.30 -36.13 -15.09
N THR A 140 7.03 -36.79 -15.98
CA THR A 140 6.82 -38.19 -16.38
C THR A 140 7.94 -39.02 -15.72
N GLY A 141 7.67 -39.63 -14.56
CA GLY A 141 8.67 -40.41 -13.81
C GLY A 141 8.18 -41.02 -12.49
N GLY A 142 8.94 -41.98 -11.94
CA GLY A 142 8.54 -43.04 -10.98
C GLY A 142 7.98 -42.68 -9.60
N ASP A 143 8.09 -41.42 -9.14
CA ASP A 143 7.50 -40.96 -7.86
C ASP A 143 6.01 -40.59 -7.96
N ARG A 144 5.42 -40.81 -9.14
CA ARG A 144 4.06 -40.45 -9.54
C ARG A 144 2.95 -40.82 -8.56
N LYS A 145 3.02 -41.94 -7.84
CA LYS A 145 1.85 -42.48 -7.11
C LYS A 145 1.44 -41.67 -5.87
N LYS A 146 2.37 -41.04 -5.14
CA LYS A 146 2.05 -40.26 -3.94
C LYS A 146 1.58 -38.83 -4.29
N GLU A 147 2.19 -38.23 -5.30
CA GLU A 147 1.83 -36.88 -5.77
C GLU A 147 0.58 -36.88 -6.65
N VAL A 148 0.29 -37.96 -7.38
CA VAL A 148 -0.99 -38.10 -8.12
C VAL A 148 -2.19 -38.18 -7.19
N GLY A 149 -2.05 -38.65 -5.95
CA GLY A 149 -3.15 -38.66 -4.98
C GLY A 149 -3.59 -37.25 -4.57
N LYS A 150 -2.63 -36.37 -4.25
CA LYS A 150 -2.91 -34.95 -3.97
C LYS A 150 -3.40 -34.21 -5.20
N LEU A 151 -2.82 -34.53 -6.37
CA LEU A 151 -3.25 -33.96 -7.64
C LEU A 151 -4.67 -34.39 -8.01
N ALA A 152 -5.04 -35.66 -7.80
CA ALA A 152 -6.38 -36.16 -8.11
C ALA A 152 -7.45 -35.42 -7.29
N LEU A 153 -7.19 -35.20 -6.00
CA LEU A 153 -8.08 -34.41 -5.13
C LEU A 153 -8.22 -32.96 -5.60
N TYR A 154 -7.11 -32.28 -5.92
CA TYR A 154 -7.15 -30.90 -6.42
C TYR A 154 -7.76 -30.79 -7.83
N LEU A 155 -7.54 -31.79 -8.68
CA LEU A 155 -8.08 -31.84 -10.04
C LEU A 155 -9.58 -32.14 -10.01
N GLU A 156 -10.05 -32.97 -9.09
CA GLU A 156 -11.47 -33.26 -8.86
C GLU A 156 -12.20 -32.00 -8.39
N GLU A 157 -11.61 -31.25 -7.45
CA GLU A 157 -12.09 -29.93 -7.00
C GLU A 157 -12.10 -28.88 -8.14
N CYS A 158 -11.09 -28.90 -9.03
CA CYS A 158 -11.07 -28.05 -10.22
C CYS A 158 -12.03 -28.50 -11.33
N LEU A 159 -12.32 -29.80 -11.43
CA LEU A 159 -13.21 -30.39 -12.45
C LEU A 159 -14.68 -30.19 -12.10
N GLU A 160 -15.04 -30.13 -10.81
CA GLU A 160 -16.38 -29.73 -10.38
C GLU A 160 -16.75 -28.33 -10.91
N PHE A 161 -15.80 -27.39 -10.97
CA PHE A 161 -15.97 -26.07 -11.61
C PHE A 161 -16.02 -26.10 -13.17
N GLN A 162 -15.60 -27.20 -13.81
CA GLN A 162 -15.65 -27.36 -15.27
C GLN A 162 -16.90 -28.11 -15.76
N ASN A 163 -17.62 -28.84 -14.91
CA ASN A 163 -18.73 -29.70 -15.32
C ASN A 163 -20.01 -28.94 -15.70
N GLU A 164 -20.09 -27.63 -15.41
CA GLU A 164 -21.14 -26.77 -15.99
C GLU A 164 -20.82 -26.42 -17.45
N ARG A 165 -21.16 -27.37 -18.33
CA ARG A 165 -21.31 -27.17 -19.77
C ARG A 165 -22.28 -26.01 -20.06
N ARG A 166 -21.76 -24.80 -20.24
CA ARG A 166 -22.41 -23.75 -21.01
C ARG A 166 -21.45 -23.09 -22.00
N SER A 167 -21.99 -22.88 -23.19
CA SER A 167 -21.40 -22.28 -24.39
C SER A 167 -20.37 -21.17 -24.12
N PRO A 168 -19.31 -21.04 -24.94
CA PRO A 168 -18.46 -19.85 -24.90
C PRO A 168 -19.32 -18.61 -25.19
N TYR A 169 -19.46 -17.72 -24.21
CA TYR A 169 -20.05 -16.40 -24.43
C TYR A 169 -18.99 -15.51 -25.10
N ARG A 170 -19.33 -14.97 -26.26
CA ARG A 170 -18.45 -14.12 -27.05
C ARG A 170 -18.81 -12.67 -26.75
N LEU A 171 -18.22 -12.06 -25.73
CA LEU A 171 -18.34 -10.63 -25.49
C LEU A 171 -17.00 -9.95 -25.81
N PHE A 172 -17.03 -9.06 -26.80
CA PHE A 172 -15.99 -8.08 -27.12
C PHE A 172 -14.55 -8.62 -27.29
N CYS A 173 -14.25 -9.28 -28.41
CA CYS A 173 -12.90 -9.75 -28.83
C CYS A 173 -12.10 -10.67 -27.87
N PHE A 174 -12.53 -10.88 -26.63
CA PHE A 174 -11.90 -11.81 -25.71
C PHE A 174 -12.38 -13.24 -25.99
N ARG A 175 -11.47 -14.09 -26.50
CA ARG A 175 -11.67 -15.55 -26.47
C ARG A 175 -11.54 -16.03 -25.03
N PHE A 176 -12.66 -16.07 -24.29
CA PHE A 176 -12.77 -16.85 -23.06
C PHE A 176 -12.78 -18.35 -23.42
N GLY A 177 -11.61 -18.93 -23.66
CA GLY A 177 -11.44 -20.37 -23.87
C GLY A 177 -10.83 -20.99 -22.62
N ARG A 178 -11.51 -21.90 -21.92
CA ARG A 178 -11.10 -22.53 -20.64
C ARG A 178 -9.86 -23.46 -20.72
N GLY A 179 -8.77 -23.04 -21.36
CA GLY A 179 -7.45 -23.69 -21.28
C GLY A 179 -6.57 -23.03 -20.20
N LEU A 180 -5.57 -23.75 -19.69
CA LEU A 180 -4.62 -23.24 -18.68
C LEU A 180 -4.03 -21.86 -19.04
N GLY A 181 -3.79 -21.60 -20.33
CA GLY A 181 -3.28 -20.30 -20.81
C GLY A 181 -4.29 -19.15 -20.69
N SER A 182 -5.59 -19.39 -20.88
CA SER A 182 -6.61 -18.35 -20.72
C SER A 182 -6.85 -17.99 -19.26
N TYR A 183 -6.66 -18.95 -18.33
CA TYR A 183 -6.72 -18.66 -16.90
C TYR A 183 -5.62 -17.68 -16.50
N VAL A 184 -4.38 -17.91 -16.93
CA VAL A 184 -3.24 -17.01 -16.65
C VAL A 184 -3.46 -15.62 -17.26
N SER A 185 -4.00 -15.53 -18.48
CA SER A 185 -4.33 -14.23 -19.10
C SER A 185 -5.43 -13.47 -18.33
N MET A 186 -6.46 -14.16 -17.85
CA MET A 186 -7.52 -13.56 -17.04
C MET A 186 -7.01 -13.11 -15.67
N LEU A 187 -6.14 -13.91 -15.05
CA LEU A 187 -5.47 -13.59 -13.79
C LEU A 187 -4.64 -12.31 -13.92
N TYR A 188 -3.89 -12.18 -15.02
CA TYR A 188 -3.07 -11.00 -15.29
C TYR A 188 -3.94 -9.73 -15.41
N LEU A 189 -5.03 -9.78 -16.19
CA LEU A 189 -5.96 -8.65 -16.31
C LEU A 189 -6.61 -8.29 -14.97
N PHE A 190 -6.95 -9.30 -14.16
CA PHE A 190 -7.49 -9.08 -12.82
C PHE A 190 -6.49 -8.37 -11.91
N VAL A 191 -5.21 -8.77 -11.90
CA VAL A 191 -4.16 -8.09 -11.12
C VAL A 191 -3.96 -6.66 -11.60
N LYS A 192 -3.98 -6.40 -12.92
CA LYS A 192 -3.91 -5.03 -13.46
C LYS A 192 -5.08 -4.17 -12.99
N PHE A 193 -6.28 -4.74 -12.96
CA PHE A 193 -7.45 -4.06 -12.41
C PHE A 193 -7.27 -3.76 -10.92
N LEU A 194 -6.74 -4.70 -10.13
CA LEU A 194 -6.40 -4.46 -8.72
C LEU A 194 -5.39 -3.32 -8.53
N TYR A 195 -4.37 -3.21 -9.38
CA TYR A 195 -3.45 -2.06 -9.35
C TYR A 195 -4.15 -0.73 -9.60
N LEU A 196 -5.06 -0.66 -10.58
CA LEU A 196 -5.84 0.54 -10.85
C LEU A 196 -6.72 0.92 -9.65
N VAL A 197 -7.49 -0.03 -9.12
CA VAL A 197 -8.33 0.18 -7.94
C VAL A 197 -7.50 0.61 -6.73
N ASN A 198 -6.31 0.05 -6.56
CA ASN A 198 -5.40 0.44 -5.48
C ASN A 198 -5.01 1.91 -5.62
N ILE A 199 -4.56 2.37 -6.81
CA ILE A 199 -4.18 3.77 -7.02
C ILE A 199 -5.33 4.73 -6.65
N PHE A 200 -6.57 4.44 -7.09
CA PHE A 200 -7.72 5.26 -6.73
C PHE A 200 -8.00 5.25 -5.22
N THR A 201 -7.93 4.07 -4.59
CA THR A 201 -8.12 3.94 -3.15
C THR A 201 -7.05 4.71 -2.36
N GLN A 202 -5.79 4.65 -2.78
CA GLN A 202 -4.68 5.38 -2.15
C GLN A 202 -4.89 6.89 -2.23
N PHE A 203 -5.30 7.38 -3.40
CA PHE A 203 -5.61 8.79 -3.60
C PHE A 203 -6.78 9.24 -2.72
N TYR A 204 -7.84 8.42 -2.63
CA TYR A 204 -8.99 8.69 -1.76
C TYR A 204 -8.61 8.72 -0.28
N ILE A 205 -7.81 7.75 0.20
CA ILE A 205 -7.33 7.71 1.59
C ILE A 205 -6.54 8.98 1.90
N LEU A 206 -5.62 9.38 1.01
CA LEU A 206 -4.82 10.59 1.21
C LEU A 206 -5.70 11.84 1.27
N ASN A 207 -6.66 11.99 0.35
CA ASN A 207 -7.53 13.16 0.30
C ASN A 207 -8.43 13.26 1.54
N SER A 208 -9.03 12.14 1.94
CA SER A 208 -9.84 12.05 3.15
C SER A 208 -9.03 12.32 4.42
N PHE A 209 -7.75 11.93 4.44
CA PHE A 209 -6.88 12.10 5.59
C PHE A 209 -6.43 13.55 5.80
N LEU A 210 -6.22 14.31 4.71
CA LEU A 210 -5.88 15.73 4.80
C LEU A 210 -7.09 16.62 5.13
N GLY A 211 -8.31 16.08 5.14
CA GLY A 211 -9.53 16.85 5.43
C GLY A 211 -9.82 17.95 4.40
N SER A 212 -9.29 17.81 3.19
CA SER A 212 -9.48 18.78 2.11
C SER A 212 -10.85 18.59 1.45
N ASP A 213 -11.64 19.66 1.38
CA ASP A 213 -12.90 19.71 0.61
C ASP A 213 -12.68 19.58 -0.91
N TYR A 214 -11.43 19.68 -1.38
CA TYR A 214 -11.09 19.68 -2.79
C TYR A 214 -10.71 18.27 -3.28
N THR A 215 -11.21 17.89 -4.47
CA THR A 215 -10.91 16.60 -5.11
C THR A 215 -9.55 16.53 -5.80
N PHE A 216 -8.90 17.68 -6.04
CA PHE A 216 -7.60 17.80 -6.72
C PHE A 216 -6.64 18.69 -5.92
N TRP A 217 -6.28 18.23 -4.72
CA TRP A 217 -5.37 18.94 -3.81
C TRP A 217 -4.07 19.43 -4.47
N GLY A 218 -3.43 18.60 -5.32
CA GLY A 218 -2.11 18.93 -5.89
C GLY A 218 -2.07 20.09 -6.91
N PHE A 219 -3.12 20.27 -7.72
CA PHE A 219 -3.16 21.37 -8.69
C PHE A 219 -3.44 22.71 -8.02
N GLN A 220 -4.29 22.72 -7.00
CA GLN A 220 -4.70 23.95 -6.31
C GLN A 220 -3.58 24.50 -5.41
N VAL A 221 -2.88 23.63 -4.67
CA VAL A 221 -1.73 24.07 -3.85
C VAL A 221 -0.64 24.73 -4.69
N SER A 222 -0.46 24.25 -5.93
CA SER A 222 0.49 24.83 -6.88
C SER A 222 0.05 26.20 -7.37
N SER A 223 -1.25 26.45 -7.57
CA SER A 223 -1.77 27.77 -7.95
C SER A 223 -1.76 28.76 -6.80
N ASP A 224 -2.07 28.30 -5.58
CA ASP A 224 -2.12 29.15 -4.40
C ASP A 224 -0.71 29.60 -3.95
N SER A 225 0.33 28.82 -4.26
CA SER A 225 1.73 29.19 -3.97
C SER A 225 2.30 30.23 -4.93
N THR A 226 1.60 30.54 -6.03
CA THR A 226 2.02 31.53 -7.04
C THR A 226 1.31 32.88 -6.91
N LEU A 227 0.51 33.07 -5.86
CA LEU A 227 -0.25 34.27 -5.55
C LEU A 227 0.27 34.92 -4.25
#